data_AF-A0A165NL92-F1
#
_entry.id   AF-A0A165NL92-F1
#
_cell.length_a   1.000
_cell.length_b   1.000
_cell.length_c   1.000
_cell.angle_alpha   90.00
_cell.angle_beta   90.00
_cell.angle_gamma   90.00
#
_symmetry.space_group_name_H-M   'P 1'
#
loop_
_entity.id
_entity.type
_entity.pdbx_description
1 polymer ?
#
loop_
_entity_poly.entity_id
_entity_poly.type
_entity_poly.pdbx_seq_one_letter_code
_entity_poly.pdbx_strand_id
1 'polypeptide(L)'
;MTETTRSIKRCAICAHPAASQCSGCGKTFYCSKEHQKDAWTKHKRLCKIYQRQAQGEDVPADSFCGLCGKTDGPLMKTQCCNRTICDDYEKYRMFTYSHASCARNHDRYTRCCFHYNERHGGDQFTCEKCEEGPSAEMVAWYEVNNFNFQADIERANPPDFPPSNCVKCGRLMKLGAESHAYTPTGGYICDECSGH
;
A
#
# COMPACT_ATOMS: atom_id res chain seq x y z
N MET A 1 2.18 7.33 -30.54
CA MET A 1 2.87 8.21 -29.58
C MET A 1 3.20 7.33 -28.39
N THR A 2 4.48 7.06 -28.16
CA THR A 2 4.93 6.12 -27.12
C THR A 2 4.76 6.81 -25.77
N GLU A 3 3.70 6.46 -25.04
CA GLU A 3 3.52 6.80 -23.64
C GLU A 3 4.68 6.17 -22.86
N THR A 4 5.70 6.97 -22.57
CA THR A 4 6.73 6.63 -21.61
C THR A 4 6.02 6.49 -20.27
N THR A 5 5.70 5.26 -19.87
CA THR A 5 5.08 4.95 -18.59
C THR A 5 6.01 5.47 -17.51
N ARG A 6 5.67 6.62 -16.93
CA ARG A 6 6.49 7.27 -15.90
C ARG A 6 6.43 6.38 -14.68
N SER A 7 7.46 5.55 -14.48
CA SER A 7 7.56 4.69 -13.31
C SER A 7 7.45 5.55 -12.05
N ILE A 8 6.38 5.33 -11.30
CA ILE A 8 6.06 6.07 -10.08
C ILE A 8 6.98 5.59 -8.97
N LYS A 9 7.96 6.43 -8.63
CA LYS A 9 8.93 6.18 -7.57
C LYS A 9 8.35 6.61 -6.23
N ARG A 10 7.31 5.93 -5.76
CA ARG A 10 6.65 6.19 -4.48
C ARG A 10 7.01 5.14 -3.46
N CYS A 11 7.24 5.54 -2.22
CA CYS A 11 7.58 4.60 -1.17
C CYS A 11 6.40 3.65 -0.90
N ALA A 12 6.64 2.33 -0.94
CA ALA A 12 5.62 1.31 -0.71
C ALA A 12 5.04 1.29 0.73
N ILE A 13 5.59 2.07 1.66
CA ILE A 13 5.09 2.18 3.03
C ILE A 13 4.28 3.46 3.24
N CYS A 14 4.68 4.58 2.62
CA CYS A 14 4.13 5.90 2.96
C CYS A 14 3.74 6.76 1.76
N ALA A 15 3.94 6.31 0.53
CA ALA A 15 3.73 7.05 -0.71
C ALA A 15 4.55 8.33 -0.91
N HIS A 16 5.39 8.76 0.04
CA HIS A 16 6.33 9.86 -0.22
C HIS A 16 7.32 9.48 -1.34
N PRO A 17 7.90 10.47 -2.05
CA PRO A 17 8.92 10.22 -3.08
C PRO A 17 10.02 9.29 -2.57
N ALA A 18 10.32 8.26 -3.35
CA ALA A 18 11.32 7.28 -3.00
C ALA A 18 12.71 7.68 -3.51
N ALA A 19 13.70 7.57 -2.63
CA ALA A 19 15.11 7.80 -2.96
C ALA A 19 15.79 6.52 -3.48
N SER A 20 15.23 5.35 -3.18
CA SER A 20 15.80 4.05 -3.55
C SER A 20 14.74 3.06 -4.00
N GLN A 21 15.20 2.00 -4.66
CA GLN A 21 14.40 0.83 -5.00
C GLN A 21 15.05 -0.43 -4.42
N CYS A 22 14.29 -1.51 -4.31
CA CYS A 22 14.83 -2.81 -3.93
C CYS A 22 15.91 -3.22 -4.94
N SER A 23 17.16 -3.34 -4.50
CA SER A 23 18.27 -3.77 -5.37
C SER A 23 18.12 -5.21 -5.88
N GLY A 24 17.31 -6.03 -5.20
CA GLY A 24 17.07 -7.42 -5.58
C GLY A 24 16.15 -7.55 -6.79
N CYS A 25 14.95 -6.98 -6.74
CA CYS A 25 13.95 -7.14 -7.80
C CYS A 25 13.72 -5.88 -8.65
N GLY A 26 14.12 -4.69 -8.17
CA GLY A 26 13.86 -3.42 -8.84
C GLY A 26 12.40 -2.97 -8.89
N LYS A 27 11.47 -3.72 -8.27
CA LYS A 27 10.01 -3.50 -8.41
C LYS A 27 9.39 -2.58 -7.34
N THR A 28 9.91 -2.60 -6.12
CA THR A 28 9.40 -1.79 -5.01
C THR A 28 10.36 -0.67 -4.63
N PHE A 29 9.79 0.47 -4.24
CA PHE A 29 10.53 1.69 -3.95
C PHE A 29 10.38 2.12 -2.47
N TYR A 30 11.40 2.77 -1.93
CA TYR A 30 11.46 3.21 -0.54
C TYR A 30 12.07 4.61 -0.40
N CYS A 31 11.52 5.41 0.51
CA CYS A 31 12.10 6.72 0.83
C CYS A 31 13.25 6.63 1.83
N SER A 32 13.37 5.52 2.58
CA SER A 32 14.42 5.33 3.59
C SER A 32 14.72 3.84 3.82
N LYS A 33 15.83 3.56 4.52
CA LYS A 33 16.24 2.18 4.86
C LYS A 33 15.30 1.55 5.90
N GLU A 34 14.72 2.37 6.76
CA GLU A 34 13.76 1.97 7.79
C GLU A 34 12.51 1.39 7.12
N HIS A 35 11.91 2.12 6.18
CA HIS A 35 10.75 1.62 5.42
C HIS A 35 11.06 0.37 4.59
N GLN A 36 12.28 0.24 4.07
CA GLN A 36 12.71 -0.99 3.41
C GLN A 36 12.76 -2.16 4.40
N LYS A 37 13.29 -1.95 5.61
CA LYS A 37 13.36 -2.97 6.67
C LYS A 37 11.98 -3.38 7.15
N ASP A 38 11.07 -2.43 7.33
CA ASP A 38 9.68 -2.69 7.75
C ASP A 38 8.94 -3.53 6.71
N ALA A 39 9.08 -3.17 5.43
CA ALA A 39 8.51 -3.92 4.32
C ALA A 39 9.11 -5.32 4.14
N TRP A 40 10.37 -5.53 4.54
CA TRP A 40 11.13 -6.74 4.22
C TRP A 40 10.48 -8.03 4.72
N THR A 41 9.79 -7.96 5.86
CA THR A 41 9.07 -9.10 6.46
C THR A 41 8.10 -9.77 5.48
N LYS A 42 7.39 -8.96 4.69
CA LYS A 42 6.48 -9.40 3.62
C LYS A 42 7.15 -9.45 2.25
N HIS A 43 7.97 -8.45 1.94
CA HIS A 43 8.54 -8.29 0.61
C HIS A 43 9.56 -9.38 0.25
N LYS A 44 10.31 -9.94 1.21
CA LYS A 44 11.39 -10.90 0.90
C LYS A 44 10.99 -12.09 0.03
N ARG A 45 9.75 -12.61 0.19
CA ARG A 45 9.24 -13.73 -0.62
C ARG A 45 8.83 -13.24 -2.01
N LEU A 46 8.09 -12.13 -2.06
CA LEU A 46 7.73 -11.48 -3.32
C LEU A 46 8.95 -11.07 -4.15
N CYS A 47 10.01 -10.57 -3.51
CA CYS A 47 11.26 -10.21 -4.16
C CYS A 47 11.85 -11.38 -4.96
N LYS A 48 11.89 -12.58 -4.35
CA LYS A 48 12.34 -13.79 -5.05
C LYS A 48 11.42 -14.19 -6.19
N ILE A 49 10.11 -14.05 -6.02
CA ILE A 49 9.12 -14.33 -7.08
C ILE A 49 9.34 -13.37 -8.26
N TYR A 50 9.49 -12.08 -8.00
CA TYR A 50 9.76 -11.08 -9.04
C TYR A 50 11.09 -11.33 -9.75
N GLN A 51 12.12 -11.77 -9.03
CA GLN A 51 13.39 -12.16 -9.63
C GLN A 51 13.24 -13.36 -10.56
N ARG A 52 12.50 -14.40 -10.15
CA ARG A 52 12.20 -15.58 -10.98
C ARG A 52 11.40 -15.22 -12.23
N GLN A 53 10.36 -14.39 -12.08
CA GLN A 53 9.58 -13.88 -13.20
C GLN A 53 10.44 -13.06 -14.16
N ALA A 54 11.36 -12.23 -13.65
CA ALA A 54 12.31 -11.49 -14.49
C ALA A 54 13.29 -12.40 -15.25
N GLN A 55 13.52 -13.63 -14.76
CA GLN A 55 14.30 -14.67 -15.44
C GLN A 55 13.47 -15.49 -16.44
N GLY A 56 12.19 -15.15 -16.64
CA GLY A 56 11.28 -15.82 -17.57
C GLY A 56 10.56 -17.03 -17.00
N GLU A 57 10.63 -17.26 -15.69
CA GLU A 57 9.88 -18.34 -15.05
C GLU A 57 8.39 -17.98 -14.94
N ASP A 58 7.53 -18.88 -15.42
CA ASP A 58 6.09 -18.77 -15.24
C ASP A 58 5.71 -19.23 -13.83
N VAL A 59 5.45 -18.26 -12.95
CA VAL A 59 4.99 -18.52 -11.57
C VAL A 59 3.49 -18.22 -11.51
N PRO A 60 2.62 -19.25 -11.37
CA PRO A 60 1.17 -19.05 -11.36
C PRO A 60 0.74 -18.08 -10.27
N ALA A 61 0.00 -17.04 -10.65
CA ALA A 61 -0.37 -15.95 -9.74
C ALA A 61 -1.28 -16.39 -8.57
N ASP A 62 -1.91 -17.57 -8.68
CA ASP A 62 -2.76 -18.15 -7.65
C ASP A 62 -2.05 -19.13 -6.72
N SER A 63 -0.79 -19.46 -7.00
CA SER A 63 0.02 -20.37 -6.17
C SER A 63 0.60 -19.72 -4.91
N PHE A 64 0.49 -18.39 -4.77
CA PHE A 64 1.00 -17.64 -3.63
C PHE A 64 0.12 -16.44 -3.29
N CYS A 65 0.26 -15.94 -2.06
CA CYS A 65 -0.34 -14.67 -1.65
C CYS A 65 0.36 -13.50 -2.36
N GLY A 66 -0.35 -12.75 -3.20
CA GLY A 66 0.21 -11.63 -3.95
C GLY A 66 0.70 -10.44 -3.12
N LEU A 67 0.40 -10.40 -1.81
CA LEU A 67 0.80 -9.31 -0.90
C LEU A 67 1.98 -9.66 0.02
N CYS A 68 2.31 -10.94 0.20
CA CYS A 68 3.44 -11.34 1.05
C CYS A 68 4.25 -12.55 0.55
N GLY A 69 3.87 -13.13 -0.59
CA GLY A 69 4.54 -14.25 -1.24
C GLY A 69 4.49 -15.57 -0.48
N LYS A 70 3.63 -15.71 0.55
CA LYS A 70 3.42 -17.00 1.22
C LYS A 70 2.70 -17.96 0.27
N THR A 71 3.21 -19.18 0.21
CA THR A 71 2.58 -20.33 -0.45
C THR A 71 1.95 -21.27 0.58
N ASP A 72 2.30 -21.08 1.85
CA ASP A 72 1.90 -21.87 2.99
C ASP A 72 0.71 -21.25 3.74
N GLY A 73 -0.27 -22.08 4.06
CA GLY A 73 -1.47 -21.69 4.81
C GLY A 73 -2.70 -21.48 3.92
N PRO A 74 -3.85 -21.19 4.55
CA PRO A 74 -5.08 -20.97 3.80
C PRO A 74 -4.93 -19.70 2.95
N LEU A 75 -5.22 -19.85 1.67
CA LEU A 75 -5.28 -18.78 0.69
C LEU A 75 -6.74 -18.60 0.27
N MET A 76 -7.13 -17.35 0.03
CA MET A 76 -8.44 -16.99 -0.48
C MET A 76 -8.32 -16.09 -1.70
N LYS A 77 -9.38 -16.02 -2.50
CA LYS A 77 -9.55 -15.00 -3.53
C LYS A 77 -10.26 -13.79 -2.94
N THR A 78 -9.76 -12.59 -3.22
CA THR A 78 -10.44 -11.36 -2.82
C THR A 78 -11.76 -11.19 -3.58
N GLN A 79 -12.76 -10.62 -2.92
CA GLN A 79 -14.03 -10.31 -3.61
C GLN A 79 -13.89 -9.12 -4.57
N CYS A 80 -13.05 -8.14 -4.22
CA CYS A 80 -12.88 -6.91 -5.00
C CYS A 80 -12.19 -7.11 -6.36
N CYS A 81 -11.21 -8.02 -6.43
CA CYS A 81 -10.39 -8.18 -7.64
C CYS A 81 -10.00 -9.63 -7.96
N ASN A 82 -10.59 -10.61 -7.28
CA ASN A 82 -10.40 -12.04 -7.53
C ASN A 82 -8.93 -12.49 -7.57
N ARG A 83 -8.09 -11.90 -6.70
CA ARG A 83 -6.65 -12.22 -6.60
C ARG A 83 -6.34 -12.96 -5.31
N THR A 84 -5.34 -13.84 -5.37
CA THR A 84 -5.01 -14.74 -4.27
C THR A 84 -4.23 -14.02 -3.17
N ILE A 85 -4.72 -14.10 -1.94
CA ILE A 85 -4.06 -13.58 -0.74
C ILE A 85 -4.19 -14.55 0.44
N CYS A 86 -3.48 -14.30 1.54
CA CYS A 86 -3.64 -15.08 2.76
C CYS A 86 -5.04 -14.91 3.34
N ASP A 87 -5.68 -16.02 3.70
CA ASP A 87 -6.91 -16.04 4.48
C ASP A 87 -6.55 -15.96 5.97
N ASP A 88 -6.44 -14.73 6.46
CA ASP A 88 -6.01 -14.43 7.82
C ASP A 88 -6.94 -13.45 8.55
N TYR A 89 -8.20 -13.37 8.11
CA TYR A 89 -9.24 -12.51 8.71
C TYR A 89 -9.44 -12.82 10.21
N GLU A 90 -9.60 -14.11 10.51
CA GLU A 90 -9.88 -14.63 11.87
C GLU A 90 -8.65 -14.68 12.79
N LYS A 91 -7.44 -14.44 12.26
CA LYS A 91 -6.21 -14.43 13.06
C LYS A 91 -5.95 -13.08 13.75
N TYR A 92 -6.78 -12.08 13.48
CA TYR A 92 -6.70 -10.78 14.11
C TYR A 92 -7.22 -10.84 15.56
N ARG A 93 -6.31 -10.69 16.52
CA ARG A 93 -6.71 -10.39 17.91
C ARG A 93 -6.97 -8.89 18.03
N MET A 94 -8.18 -8.51 18.44
CA MET A 94 -8.49 -7.12 18.80
C MET A 94 -7.43 -6.58 19.77
N PHE A 95 -7.07 -5.30 19.63
CA PHE A 95 -5.99 -4.62 20.36
C PHE A 95 -4.55 -5.02 19.98
N THR A 96 -4.35 -5.83 18.95
CA THR A 96 -3.04 -5.92 18.28
C THR A 96 -3.07 -5.03 17.05
N TYR A 97 -2.24 -3.98 16.98
CA TYR A 97 -2.01 -3.17 15.77
C TYR A 97 -1.20 -3.96 14.72
N SER A 98 -1.57 -5.22 14.50
CA SER A 98 -0.80 -6.15 13.70
C SER A 98 -1.06 -5.90 12.21
N HIS A 99 -0.07 -5.35 11.52
CA HIS A 99 -0.01 -5.33 10.05
C HIS A 99 0.20 -6.74 9.45
N ALA A 100 0.05 -7.83 10.21
CA ALA A 100 0.33 -9.19 9.72
C ALA A 100 -0.74 -9.73 8.77
N SER A 101 -1.99 -9.26 8.85
CA SER A 101 -3.10 -9.81 8.05
C SER A 101 -3.11 -9.23 6.63
N CYS A 102 -2.98 -10.08 5.61
CA CYS A 102 -3.05 -9.64 4.21
C CYS A 102 -4.48 -9.27 3.81
N ALA A 103 -5.47 -10.10 4.17
CA ALA A 103 -6.86 -9.87 3.79
C ALA A 103 -7.45 -8.62 4.41
N ARG A 104 -7.30 -8.45 5.73
CA ARG A 104 -7.81 -7.27 6.44
C ARG A 104 -7.14 -5.98 5.97
N ASN A 105 -5.83 -5.99 5.75
CA ASN A 105 -5.14 -4.78 5.31
C ASN A 105 -5.47 -4.43 3.86
N HIS A 106 -5.63 -5.42 2.99
CA HIS A 106 -6.10 -5.18 1.62
C HIS A 106 -7.51 -4.56 1.63
N ASP A 107 -8.41 -5.12 2.44
CA ASP A 107 -9.79 -4.62 2.61
C ASP A 107 -9.82 -3.17 3.12
N ARG A 108 -9.04 -2.87 4.15
CA ARG A 108 -9.10 -1.57 4.82
C ARG A 108 -8.29 -0.46 4.13
N TYR A 109 -7.22 -0.81 3.44
CA TYR A 109 -6.18 0.14 3.06
C TYR A 109 -5.87 0.19 1.56
N THR A 110 -6.79 -0.27 0.70
CA THR A 110 -6.61 -0.13 -0.74
C THR A 110 -7.78 0.57 -1.38
N ARG A 111 -7.48 1.36 -2.42
CA ARG A 111 -8.53 1.92 -3.28
C ARG A 111 -9.38 0.80 -3.89
N CYS A 112 -8.78 -0.35 -4.19
CA CYS A 112 -9.48 -1.50 -4.79
C CYS A 112 -10.66 -1.97 -3.94
N CYS A 113 -10.44 -2.16 -2.64
CA CYS A 113 -11.51 -2.55 -1.73
C CYS A 113 -12.49 -1.41 -1.46
N PHE A 114 -12.05 -0.17 -1.32
CA PHE A 114 -12.95 0.98 -1.18
C PHE A 114 -13.91 1.09 -2.39
N HIS A 115 -13.37 1.06 -3.61
CA HIS A 115 -14.14 1.09 -4.86
C HIS A 115 -15.20 -0.01 -4.92
N TYR A 116 -14.82 -1.24 -4.54
CA TYR A 116 -15.73 -2.38 -4.50
C TYR A 116 -16.81 -2.23 -3.42
N ASN A 117 -16.45 -1.83 -2.21
CA ASN A 117 -17.37 -1.71 -1.08
C ASN A 117 -18.40 -0.60 -1.28
N GLU A 118 -18.01 0.52 -1.89
CA GLU A 118 -18.91 1.61 -2.29
C GLU A 118 -19.69 1.31 -3.59
N ARG A 119 -19.46 0.13 -4.19
CA ARG A 119 -20.13 -0.34 -5.41
C ARG A 119 -20.02 0.63 -6.58
N HIS A 120 -18.85 1.23 -6.72
CA HIS A 120 -18.55 2.09 -7.86
C HIS A 120 -18.44 1.25 -9.15
N GLY A 121 -18.98 1.78 -10.24
CA GLY A 121 -18.85 1.16 -11.56
C GLY A 121 -17.49 1.43 -12.19
N GLY A 122 -17.08 0.59 -13.15
CA GLY A 122 -15.86 0.79 -13.93
C GLY A 122 -14.56 0.40 -13.22
N ASP A 123 -13.44 0.85 -13.78
CA ASP A 123 -12.10 0.59 -13.26
C ASP A 123 -11.74 1.59 -12.15
N GLN A 124 -11.14 1.09 -11.07
CA GLN A 124 -10.79 1.88 -9.88
C GLN A 124 -9.80 3.02 -10.17
N PHE A 125 -8.97 2.92 -11.21
CA PHE A 125 -7.98 3.93 -11.55
C PHE A 125 -8.55 5.07 -12.39
N THR A 126 -9.76 4.91 -12.93
CA THR A 126 -10.48 5.95 -13.69
C THR A 126 -11.77 6.39 -12.99
N CYS A 127 -11.96 6.02 -11.72
CA CYS A 127 -13.15 6.35 -10.95
C CYS A 127 -12.99 7.71 -10.26
N GLU A 128 -13.68 8.74 -10.76
CA GLU A 128 -13.67 10.11 -10.21
C GLU A 128 -14.04 10.13 -8.71
N LYS A 129 -15.00 9.30 -8.29
CA LYS A 129 -15.42 9.19 -6.88
C LYS A 129 -14.32 8.64 -5.96
N CYS A 130 -13.34 7.91 -6.51
CA CYS A 130 -12.23 7.36 -5.74
C CYS A 130 -11.03 8.32 -5.67
N GLU A 131 -11.09 9.45 -6.38
CA GLU A 131 -10.13 10.56 -6.26
C GLU A 131 -10.47 11.46 -5.07
N GLU A 132 -11.73 11.45 -4.63
CA GLU A 132 -12.19 12.14 -3.43
C GLU A 132 -11.69 11.39 -2.18
N GLY A 133 -10.79 12.04 -1.42
CA GLY A 133 -10.27 11.49 -0.18
C GLY A 133 -9.91 12.58 0.83
N PRO A 134 -9.56 12.20 2.08
CA PRO A 134 -9.30 13.16 3.16
C PRO A 134 -8.17 14.14 2.84
N SER A 135 -7.19 13.70 2.05
CA SER A 135 -6.10 14.51 1.53
C SER A 135 -5.44 13.82 0.33
N ALA A 136 -4.77 14.58 -0.53
CA ALA A 136 -4.00 14.03 -1.65
C ALA A 136 -2.91 13.02 -1.19
N GLU A 137 -2.32 13.23 -0.01
CA GLU A 137 -1.36 12.28 0.58
C GLU A 137 -2.02 10.93 0.89
N MET A 138 -3.22 10.94 1.49
CA MET A 138 -3.95 9.71 1.79
C MET A 138 -4.42 9.01 0.52
N VAL A 139 -4.90 9.76 -0.47
CA VAL A 139 -5.29 9.22 -1.79
C VAL A 139 -4.11 8.51 -2.44
N ALA A 140 -2.96 9.19 -2.53
CA ALA A 140 -1.73 8.59 -3.05
C ALA A 140 -1.32 7.34 -2.27
N TRP A 141 -1.47 7.35 -0.94
CA TRP A 141 -1.15 6.21 -0.10
C TRP A 141 -2.02 4.98 -0.36
N TYR A 142 -3.34 5.15 -0.48
CA TYR A 142 -4.27 4.05 -0.78
C TYR A 142 -3.98 3.38 -2.14
N GLU A 143 -3.38 4.10 -3.08
CA GLU A 143 -3.03 3.59 -4.41
C GLU A 143 -1.72 2.78 -4.45
N VAL A 144 -0.70 3.17 -3.66
CA VAL A 144 0.67 2.66 -3.83
C VAL A 144 1.28 1.95 -2.63
N ASN A 145 0.56 1.86 -1.50
CA ASN A 145 1.06 1.13 -0.34
C ASN A 145 1.20 -0.38 -0.63
N ASN A 146 1.95 -1.07 0.21
CA ASN A 146 2.29 -2.50 0.09
C ASN A 146 1.13 -3.48 0.36
N PHE A 147 -0.10 -3.00 0.57
CA PHE A 147 -1.31 -3.81 0.58
C PHE A 147 -1.97 -3.89 -0.81
N ASN A 148 -1.45 -3.14 -1.78
CA ASN A 148 -1.79 -3.27 -3.19
C ASN A 148 -0.94 -4.34 -3.87
N PHE A 149 -1.50 -4.97 -4.91
CA PHE A 149 -0.72 -5.86 -5.77
C PHE A 149 0.27 -5.04 -6.61
N GLN A 150 1.44 -5.61 -6.88
CA GLN A 150 2.48 -4.90 -7.64
C GLN A 150 1.99 -4.41 -9.01
N ALA A 151 1.17 -5.19 -9.71
CA ALA A 151 0.59 -4.79 -10.99
C ALA A 151 -0.35 -3.58 -10.87
N ASP A 152 -1.01 -3.40 -9.73
CA ASP A 152 -1.86 -2.23 -9.47
C ASP A 152 -1.02 -0.99 -9.15
N ILE A 153 0.05 -1.16 -8.35
CA ILE A 153 1.00 -0.09 -8.05
C ILE A 153 1.68 0.43 -9.34
N GLU A 154 1.98 -0.46 -10.28
CA GLU A 154 2.56 -0.11 -11.58
C GLU A 154 1.57 0.63 -12.51
N ARG A 155 0.26 0.45 -12.31
CA ARG A 155 -0.81 1.12 -13.06
C ARG A 155 -1.32 2.40 -12.41
N ALA A 156 -1.12 2.56 -11.11
CA ALA A 156 -1.57 3.72 -10.34
C ALA A 156 -1.03 5.02 -10.95
N ASN A 157 -1.69 6.14 -10.65
CA ASN A 157 -1.19 7.47 -10.98
C ASN A 157 -1.48 8.42 -9.80
N PRO A 158 -0.78 8.20 -8.67
CA PRO A 158 -1.12 8.87 -7.43
C PRO A 158 -0.83 10.37 -7.56
N PRO A 159 -1.69 11.22 -6.98
CA PRO A 159 -1.49 12.66 -7.02
C PRO A 159 -0.17 13.06 -6.37
N ASP A 160 0.40 14.18 -6.83
CA ASP A 160 1.41 14.89 -6.06
C ASP A 160 0.75 15.54 -4.84
N PHE A 161 1.48 15.59 -3.73
CA PHE A 161 1.00 16.18 -2.49
C PHE A 161 2.14 16.88 -1.75
N PRO A 162 1.86 18.01 -1.08
CA PRO A 162 2.81 18.59 -0.15
C PRO A 162 2.92 17.67 1.08
N PRO A 163 4.10 17.62 1.74
CA PRO A 163 4.23 16.86 2.98
C PRO A 163 3.30 17.41 4.07
N SER A 164 2.71 16.52 4.88
CA SER A 164 1.89 16.93 6.02
C SER A 164 2.74 17.19 7.27
N ASN A 165 2.39 18.22 8.04
CA ASN A 165 3.08 18.59 9.28
C ASN A 165 2.11 18.62 10.46
N CYS A 166 2.62 18.27 11.64
CA CYS A 166 1.88 18.38 12.89
C CYS A 166 1.60 19.85 13.19
N VAL A 167 0.33 20.23 13.39
CA VAL A 167 -0.06 21.62 13.70
C VAL A 167 0.49 22.13 15.03
N LYS A 168 0.87 21.24 15.96
CA LYS A 168 1.37 21.61 17.29
C LYS A 168 2.89 21.77 17.33
N CYS A 169 3.65 20.84 16.77
CA CYS A 169 5.11 20.82 16.86
C CYS A 169 5.84 21.04 15.52
N GLY A 170 5.12 21.12 14.40
CA GLY A 170 5.69 21.32 13.06
C GLY A 170 6.41 20.12 12.47
N ARG A 171 6.56 19.01 13.21
CA ARG A 171 7.20 17.78 12.74
C ARG A 171 6.50 17.26 11.47
N LEU A 172 7.31 16.81 10.51
CA LEU A 172 6.83 16.11 9.32
C LEU A 172 6.16 14.79 9.70
N MET A 173 4.98 14.54 9.16
CA MET A 173 4.20 13.32 9.36
C MET A 173 4.02 12.58 8.04
N LYS A 174 3.81 11.27 8.13
CA LYS A 174 3.43 10.42 7.00
C LYS A 174 2.08 9.79 7.28
N LEU A 175 1.01 10.45 6.83
CA LEU A 175 -0.35 10.17 7.31
C LEU A 175 -0.75 8.70 7.14
N GLY A 176 -0.39 8.07 6.01
CA GLY A 176 -0.71 6.66 5.77
C GLY A 176 0.15 5.65 6.55
N ALA A 177 1.31 6.07 7.07
CA ALA A 177 2.28 5.18 7.73
C ALA A 177 2.42 5.41 9.24
N GLU A 178 1.87 6.51 9.77
CA GLU A 178 2.06 6.96 11.14
C GLU A 178 0.71 7.28 11.80
N SER A 179 0.62 7.00 13.11
CA SER A 179 -0.53 7.40 13.93
C SER A 179 -0.64 8.93 13.98
N HIS A 180 -1.86 9.40 13.75
CA HIS A 180 -2.19 10.82 13.77
C HIS A 180 -3.66 11.00 14.12
N ALA A 181 -4.02 12.20 14.57
CA ALA A 181 -5.40 12.61 14.74
C ALA A 181 -5.70 13.86 13.90
N TYR A 182 -6.96 14.01 13.50
CA TYR A 182 -7.44 15.24 12.87
C TYR A 182 -8.04 16.14 13.94
N THR A 183 -7.65 17.42 13.94
CA THR A 183 -8.12 18.38 14.94
C THR A 183 -9.47 19.00 14.53
N PRO A 184 -10.35 19.36 15.49
CA PRO A 184 -11.61 20.04 15.17
C PRO A 184 -11.42 21.40 14.49
N THR A 185 -10.29 22.06 14.74
CA THR A 185 -9.91 23.35 14.15
C THR A 185 -9.29 23.23 12.75
N GLY A 186 -9.16 22.00 12.24
CA GLY A 186 -8.55 21.71 10.95
C GLY A 186 -7.05 21.38 11.06
N GLY A 187 -6.63 20.37 10.29
CA GLY A 187 -5.24 19.91 10.25
C GLY A 187 -4.95 18.72 11.17
N TYR A 188 -3.73 18.20 11.06
CA TYR A 188 -3.30 16.94 11.67
C TYR A 188 -2.38 17.17 12.86
N ILE A 189 -2.52 16.34 13.91
CA ILE A 189 -1.65 16.31 15.07
C ILE A 189 -0.98 14.93 15.18
N CYS A 190 0.33 14.90 15.47
CA CYS A 190 1.07 13.65 15.62
C CYS A 190 0.72 12.94 16.94
N ASP A 191 0.97 11.64 16.98
CA ASP A 191 0.73 10.74 18.12
C ASP A 191 1.22 11.32 19.47
N GLU A 192 2.50 11.71 19.51
CA GLU A 192 3.17 12.33 20.66
C GLU A 192 2.46 13.61 21.15
N CYS A 193 1.89 14.37 20.21
CA CYS A 193 1.22 15.63 20.50
C CYS A 193 -0.26 15.45 20.88
N SER A 194 -0.90 14.38 20.40
CA SER A 194 -2.27 13.98 20.78
C SER A 194 -2.34 13.34 22.17
N GLY A 195 -1.22 12.96 22.77
CA GLY A 195 -1.19 12.33 24.09
C GLY A 195 -1.49 10.83 24.06
N HIS A 196 -1.15 10.19 22.93
CA HIS A 196 -1.08 8.73 22.79
C HIS A 196 0.35 8.25 22.95
#